data_AF-A0A967TCX6-F1
#
_entry.id   AF-A0A967TCX6-F1
#
_cell.length_a   1.000
_cell.length_b   1.000
_cell.length_c   1.000
_cell.angle_alpha   90.00
_cell.angle_beta   90.00
_cell.angle_gamma   90.00
#
_symmetry.space_group_name_H-M   'P 1'
#
loop_
_entity.id
_entity.type
_entity.pdbx_description
1 polymer ?
#
loop_
_entity_poly.entity_id
_entity_poly.type
_entity_poly.pdbx_seq_one_letter_code
_entity_poly.pdbx_strand_id
1 'polypeptide(L)'
;ISSYEKSIHGREIAQGNLDAAVCSDCHGGHSELKASNPNSKVNKFNITTTCGSCHEKITSEFRNSVHGEALSQGIEASPTCTDCHGEHEIIEPERKESPVSPVNVSQEVCGPCHSSVKLTEKYGLSSDRFSAYENSYHGLAVQFGSVEAANCASCHGIHNILPSSNPKSKIHPSNIANTCGSCHPGANENFAKGKVHVTRDREENKLIYWISSIYILLIISLVGSMTLHNVLDWFRKTKDKYEQRYSAAELTPTVRETNLYLRMTLSERIQHLALLTSFFTLVITGFMLKFPDAWWVSCGSGI
;
A
#
# COMPACT_ATOMS: atom_id res chain seq x y z
N ILE A 1 4.14 32.94 -2.59
CA ILE A 1 3.62 31.56 -2.56
C ILE A 1 2.68 31.47 -1.36
N SER A 2 1.37 31.31 -1.58
CA SER A 2 0.37 31.31 -0.50
C SER A 2 0.46 30.09 0.41
N SER A 3 1.00 28.97 -0.09
CA SER A 3 1.18 27.76 0.70
C SER A 3 2.17 27.93 1.86
N TYR A 4 3.11 28.90 1.79
CA TYR A 4 4.04 29.21 2.88
C TYR A 4 3.30 29.54 4.19
N GLU A 5 2.19 30.27 4.12
CA GLU A 5 1.39 30.64 5.29
C GLU A 5 0.79 29.42 6.00
N LYS A 6 0.62 28.30 5.28
CA LYS A 6 0.13 27.02 5.83
C LYS A 6 1.24 26.12 6.36
N SER A 7 2.49 26.40 6.01
CA SER A 7 3.65 25.65 6.51
C SER A 7 3.86 25.88 8.00
N ILE A 8 4.59 24.97 8.65
CA ILE A 8 5.00 25.13 10.05
C ILE A 8 5.76 26.45 10.26
N HIS A 9 6.72 26.79 9.40
CA HIS A 9 7.46 28.05 9.52
C HIS A 9 6.56 29.29 9.39
N GLY A 10 5.65 29.31 8.41
CA GLY A 10 4.73 30.44 8.23
C GLY A 10 3.77 30.61 9.41
N ARG A 11 3.23 29.51 9.95
CA ARG A 11 2.34 29.55 11.11
C ARG A 11 3.06 29.95 12.39
N GLU A 12 4.29 29.49 12.60
CA GLU A 12 5.12 29.89 13.75
C GLU A 12 5.41 31.39 13.72
N ILE A 13 5.77 31.95 12.56
CA ILE A 13 5.93 33.40 12.39
C ILE A 13 4.64 34.15 12.70
N ALA A 14 3.49 33.66 12.21
CA ALA A 14 2.18 34.27 12.49
C ALA A 14 1.81 34.23 13.98
N GLN A 15 2.34 33.27 14.74
CA GLN A 15 2.18 33.15 16.19
C GLN A 15 3.21 33.98 16.99
N GLY A 16 4.10 34.71 16.31
CA GLY A 16 5.10 35.59 16.92
C GLY A 16 6.44 34.92 17.20
N ASN A 17 6.65 33.70 16.75
CA ASN A 17 7.96 33.04 16.81
C ASN A 17 8.86 33.56 15.68
N LEU A 18 9.68 34.56 16.00
CA LEU A 18 10.59 35.20 15.04
C LEU A 18 11.80 34.35 14.65
N ASP A 19 12.03 33.23 15.34
CA ASP A 19 13.12 32.28 15.02
C ASP A 19 12.73 31.32 13.88
N ALA A 20 11.47 31.31 13.46
CA ALA A 20 11.00 30.49 12.34
C ALA A 20 11.47 31.05 10.98
N ALA A 21 11.83 30.16 10.07
CA ALA A 21 12.49 30.54 8.81
C ALA A 21 11.54 31.28 7.85
N VAL A 22 11.94 32.45 7.37
CA VAL A 22 11.25 33.22 6.33
C VAL A 22 11.86 33.02 4.95
N CYS A 23 11.27 33.65 3.93
CA CYS A 23 11.68 33.51 2.52
C CYS A 23 13.18 33.71 2.31
N SER A 24 13.77 34.75 2.93
CA SER A 24 15.16 35.13 2.76
C SER A 24 16.15 34.14 3.36
N ASP A 25 15.76 33.38 4.39
CA ASP A 25 16.64 32.43 5.05
C ASP A 25 17.01 31.29 4.09
N CYS A 26 16.00 30.83 3.34
CA CYS A 26 16.14 29.78 2.34
C CYS A 26 16.60 30.31 0.97
N HIS A 27 16.08 31.44 0.50
CA HIS A 27 16.35 31.94 -0.87
C HIS A 27 17.53 32.90 -0.97
N GLY A 28 18.01 33.46 0.14
CA GLY A 28 19.18 34.34 0.17
C GLY A 28 18.87 35.84 0.08
N GLY A 29 17.59 36.26 0.12
CA GLY A 29 17.19 37.66 0.09
C GLY A 29 17.74 38.38 -1.15
N HIS A 30 18.64 39.34 -0.97
CA HIS A 30 19.28 40.08 -2.08
C HIS A 30 20.31 39.24 -2.87
N SER A 31 20.62 38.02 -2.44
CA SER A 31 21.49 37.07 -3.14
C SER A 31 20.71 35.89 -3.73
N GLU A 32 19.45 36.13 -4.09
CA GLU A 32 18.59 35.10 -4.69
C GLU A 32 19.12 34.62 -6.05
N LEU A 33 19.25 33.32 -6.17
CA LEU A 33 19.73 32.65 -7.38
C LEU A 33 18.70 31.58 -7.76
N LYS A 34 18.50 31.39 -9.07
CA LYS A 34 17.67 30.30 -9.60
C LYS A 34 18.12 28.95 -9.02
N ALA A 35 17.18 28.06 -8.72
CA ALA A 35 17.48 26.74 -8.16
C ALA A 35 18.45 25.91 -9.03
N SER A 36 18.47 26.13 -10.34
CA SER A 36 19.43 25.48 -11.26
C SER A 36 20.87 25.99 -11.12
N ASN A 37 21.11 27.11 -10.43
CA ASN A 37 22.44 27.64 -10.19
C ASN A 37 23.12 26.84 -9.06
N PRO A 38 24.32 26.28 -9.25
CA PRO A 38 25.03 25.53 -8.22
C PRO A 38 25.29 26.31 -6.91
N ASN A 39 25.35 27.64 -6.98
CA ASN A 39 25.54 28.51 -5.81
C ASN A 39 24.22 28.90 -5.12
N SER A 40 23.06 28.51 -5.67
CA SER A 40 21.77 28.79 -5.04
C SER A 40 21.60 27.97 -3.78
N LYS A 41 21.14 28.60 -2.69
CA LYS A 41 20.75 27.91 -1.46
C LYS A 41 19.64 26.88 -1.69
N VAL A 42 18.79 27.09 -2.69
CA VAL A 42 17.71 26.15 -3.05
C VAL A 42 18.08 25.23 -4.21
N ASN A 43 19.36 25.14 -4.58
CA ASN A 43 19.83 24.07 -5.45
C ASN A 43 19.69 22.72 -4.74
N LYS A 44 19.32 21.66 -5.47
CA LYS A 44 19.12 20.31 -4.92
C LYS A 44 20.27 19.84 -4.01
N PHE A 45 21.52 20.05 -4.43
CA PHE A 45 22.69 19.62 -3.67
C PHE A 45 22.96 20.49 -2.43
N ASN A 46 22.36 21.69 -2.37
CA ASN A 46 22.49 22.61 -1.24
C ASN A 46 21.31 22.53 -0.26
N ILE A 47 20.17 21.91 -0.62
CA ILE A 47 18.97 21.82 0.23
C ILE A 47 19.31 21.32 1.65
N THR A 48 20.08 20.23 1.74
CA THR A 48 20.50 19.64 3.02
C THR A 48 21.28 20.65 3.89
N THR A 49 22.11 21.49 3.28
CA THR A 49 22.86 22.55 3.98
C THR A 49 21.96 23.73 4.35
N THR A 50 21.03 24.10 3.48
CA THR A 50 20.06 25.17 3.73
C THR A 50 19.13 24.84 4.90
N CYS A 51 18.59 23.63 4.96
CA CYS A 51 17.82 23.20 6.13
C CYS A 51 18.71 23.06 7.38
N GLY A 52 19.96 22.65 7.18
CA GLY A 52 20.94 22.43 8.23
C GLY A 52 21.43 23.70 8.95
N SER A 53 21.17 24.90 8.42
CA SER A 53 21.49 26.15 9.15
C SER A 53 20.71 26.27 10.46
N CYS A 54 19.54 25.64 10.53
CA CYS A 54 18.69 25.60 11.73
C CYS A 54 18.50 24.16 12.26
N HIS A 55 18.47 23.15 11.38
CA HIS A 55 18.23 21.74 11.74
C HIS A 55 19.51 20.89 11.73
N GLU A 56 20.62 21.42 12.26
CA GLU A 56 21.96 20.81 12.19
C GLU A 56 21.97 19.34 12.61
N LYS A 57 21.35 19.01 13.75
CA LYS A 57 21.33 17.64 14.28
C LYS A 57 20.72 16.65 13.30
N ILE A 58 19.53 16.94 12.79
CA ILE A 58 18.81 16.07 11.85
C ILE A 58 19.57 15.99 10.52
N THR A 59 20.10 17.12 10.05
CA THR A 59 20.93 17.15 8.84
C THR A 59 22.17 16.28 8.98
N SER A 60 22.80 16.24 10.16
CA SER A 60 23.94 15.35 10.43
C SER A 60 23.54 13.88 10.38
N GLU A 61 22.38 13.52 10.95
CA GLU A 61 21.84 12.15 10.83
C GLU A 61 21.57 11.78 9.36
N PHE A 62 20.92 12.68 8.61
CA PHE A 62 20.61 12.48 7.20
C PHE A 62 21.86 12.28 6.34
N ARG A 63 22.90 13.08 6.53
CA ARG A 63 24.18 12.95 5.80
C ARG A 63 24.83 11.57 5.98
N ASN A 64 24.59 10.92 7.12
CA ASN A 64 25.10 9.59 7.44
C ASN A 64 24.16 8.44 7.00
N SER A 65 23.01 8.76 6.39
CA SER A 65 22.08 7.78 5.84
C SER A 65 22.48 7.36 4.42
N VAL A 66 21.90 6.27 3.93
CA VAL A 66 22.11 5.79 2.53
C VAL A 66 21.69 6.85 1.50
N HIS A 67 20.68 7.67 1.79
CA HIS A 67 20.24 8.74 0.90
C HIS A 67 21.20 9.94 0.94
N GLY A 68 21.66 10.33 2.13
CA GLY A 68 22.63 11.40 2.29
C GLY A 68 23.98 11.07 1.64
N GLU A 69 24.44 9.83 1.81
CA GLU A 69 25.66 9.33 1.16
C GLU A 69 25.51 9.32 -0.37
N ALA A 70 24.42 8.78 -0.91
CA ALA A 70 24.15 8.79 -2.35
C ALA A 70 24.08 10.22 -2.92
N LEU A 71 23.45 11.16 -2.20
CA LEU A 71 23.38 12.56 -2.61
C LEU A 71 24.79 13.20 -2.65
N SER A 72 25.63 12.89 -1.66
CA SER A 72 27.02 13.40 -1.61
C SER A 72 27.90 12.87 -2.76
N GLN A 73 27.55 11.70 -3.30
CA GLN A 73 28.20 11.11 -4.47
C GLN A 73 27.66 11.67 -5.80
N GLY A 74 26.76 12.66 -5.76
CA GLY A 74 26.19 13.29 -6.97
C GLY A 74 25.02 12.53 -7.58
N ILE A 75 24.43 11.55 -6.88
CA ILE A 75 23.27 10.80 -7.38
C ILE A 75 22.03 11.69 -7.26
N GLU A 76 21.67 12.38 -8.34
CA GLU A 76 20.49 13.27 -8.40
C GLU A 76 19.15 12.58 -8.11
N ALA A 77 19.08 11.25 -8.26
CA ALA A 77 17.89 10.49 -7.91
C ALA A 77 17.74 10.30 -6.38
N SER A 78 18.77 10.59 -5.59
CA SER A 78 18.67 10.53 -4.13
C SER A 78 17.78 11.66 -3.62
N PRO A 79 16.89 11.40 -2.65
CA PRO A 79 16.03 12.42 -2.09
C PRO A 79 16.82 13.41 -1.24
N THR A 80 16.21 14.56 -1.01
CA THR A 80 16.62 15.65 -0.12
C THR A 80 15.51 15.89 0.91
N CYS A 81 15.67 16.89 1.78
CA CYS A 81 14.67 17.22 2.79
C CYS A 81 13.29 17.54 2.17
N THR A 82 13.27 18.25 1.05
CA THR A 82 12.04 18.68 0.38
C THR A 82 11.36 17.56 -0.40
N ASP A 83 12.09 16.52 -0.79
CA ASP A 83 11.51 15.35 -1.48
C ASP A 83 10.59 14.53 -0.55
N CYS A 84 10.79 14.62 0.77
CA CYS A 84 9.94 13.95 1.76
C CYS A 84 8.94 14.92 2.40
N HIS A 85 9.40 16.11 2.82
CA HIS A 85 8.60 17.06 3.60
C HIS A 85 7.83 18.07 2.74
N GLY A 86 8.08 18.09 1.44
CA GLY A 86 7.58 19.10 0.51
C GLY A 86 8.39 20.40 0.54
N GLU A 87 7.94 21.36 -0.26
CA GLU A 87 8.48 22.72 -0.31
C GLU A 87 7.37 23.74 -0.10
N HIS A 88 7.66 24.80 0.66
CA HIS A 88 6.72 25.88 1.00
C HIS A 88 5.41 25.47 1.68
N GLU A 89 5.06 24.19 1.81
CA GLU A 89 3.93 23.68 2.58
C GLU A 89 4.41 22.53 3.49
N ILE A 90 5.49 22.79 4.23
CA ILE A 90 6.03 21.81 5.18
C ILE A 90 5.09 21.70 6.37
N ILE A 91 4.51 20.53 6.59
CA ILE A 91 3.51 20.26 7.61
C ILE A 91 4.09 19.31 8.67
N GLU A 92 3.83 19.58 9.95
CA GLU A 92 4.25 18.71 11.05
C GLU A 92 3.71 17.26 10.91
N PRO A 93 4.51 16.23 11.22
CA PRO A 93 4.17 14.82 10.93
C PRO A 93 2.90 14.32 11.62
N GLU A 94 2.47 14.95 12.70
CA GLU A 94 1.28 14.56 13.47
C GLU A 94 -0.03 14.88 12.72
N ARG A 95 0.01 15.80 11.75
CA ARG A 95 -1.16 16.14 10.93
C ARG A 95 -1.36 15.13 9.82
N LYS A 96 -2.60 14.72 9.60
CA LYS A 96 -2.98 13.77 8.54
C LYS A 96 -2.70 14.29 7.14
N GLU A 97 -2.67 15.61 6.96
CA GLU A 97 -2.35 16.24 5.67
C GLU A 97 -0.84 16.24 5.38
N SER A 98 0.00 15.88 6.36
CA SER A 98 1.44 15.82 6.14
C SER A 98 1.80 14.61 5.27
N PRO A 99 2.64 14.77 4.23
CA PRO A 99 3.15 13.64 3.45
C PRO A 99 3.98 12.69 4.32
N VAL A 100 4.61 13.21 5.38
CA VAL A 100 5.41 12.43 6.34
C VAL A 100 4.60 11.92 7.54
N SER A 101 3.27 12.00 7.50
CA SER A 101 2.44 11.43 8.54
C SER A 101 2.56 9.89 8.59
N PRO A 102 2.29 9.24 9.74
CA PRO A 102 2.41 7.79 9.87
C PRO A 102 1.62 7.00 8.83
N VAL A 103 0.48 7.54 8.36
CA VAL A 103 -0.40 6.93 7.37
C VAL A 103 0.03 7.20 5.93
N ASN A 104 0.63 8.36 5.65
CA ASN A 104 0.98 8.77 4.28
C ASN A 104 2.40 8.39 3.87
N VAL A 105 3.35 8.35 4.82
CA VAL A 105 4.80 8.23 4.54
C VAL A 105 5.16 7.04 3.63
N SER A 106 4.44 5.93 3.74
CA SER A 106 4.71 4.75 2.90
C SER A 106 4.37 5.04 1.43
N GLN A 107 3.18 5.57 1.17
CA GLN A 107 2.64 5.73 -0.18
C GLN A 107 3.07 7.04 -0.85
N GLU A 108 3.10 8.13 -0.09
CA GLU A 108 3.37 9.47 -0.64
C GLU A 108 4.86 9.82 -0.68
N VAL A 109 5.66 9.28 0.23
CA VAL A 109 7.09 9.64 0.34
C VAL A 109 7.99 8.52 -0.17
N CYS A 110 7.79 7.29 0.30
CA CYS A 110 8.66 6.17 -0.07
C CYS A 110 8.27 5.57 -1.43
N GLY A 111 6.96 5.42 -1.66
CA GLY A 111 6.37 4.79 -2.84
C GLY A 111 6.85 5.34 -4.18
N PRO A 112 6.84 6.66 -4.43
CA PRO A 112 7.15 7.20 -5.76
C PRO A 112 8.54 6.84 -6.26
N CYS A 113 9.50 6.63 -5.34
CA CYS A 113 10.86 6.23 -5.70
C CYS A 113 11.07 4.71 -5.60
N HIS A 114 10.61 4.07 -4.53
CA HIS A 114 10.88 2.65 -4.27
C HIS A 114 9.97 1.67 -5.02
N SER A 115 8.84 2.14 -5.57
CA SER A 115 8.01 1.37 -6.51
C SER A 115 8.37 1.64 -7.99
N SER A 116 9.22 2.64 -8.26
CA SER A 116 9.54 3.06 -9.62
C SER A 116 10.44 2.05 -10.32
N VAL A 117 9.90 1.37 -11.32
CA VAL A 117 10.65 0.45 -12.19
C VAL A 117 11.84 1.14 -12.84
N LYS A 118 11.66 2.40 -13.31
CA LYS A 118 12.73 3.18 -13.94
C LYS A 118 13.93 3.41 -13.00
N LEU A 119 13.67 3.78 -11.75
CA LEU A 119 14.74 4.03 -10.77
C LEU A 119 15.38 2.72 -10.31
N THR A 120 14.56 1.72 -10.06
CA THR A 120 15.03 0.41 -9.57
C THR A 120 15.89 -0.30 -10.60
N GLU A 121 15.51 -0.32 -11.88
CA GLU A 121 16.35 -0.86 -12.95
C GLU A 121 17.65 -0.07 -13.12
N LYS A 122 17.59 1.27 -13.13
CA LYS A 122 18.76 2.13 -13.34
C LYS A 122 19.85 1.90 -12.28
N TYR A 123 19.44 1.66 -11.03
CA TYR A 123 20.36 1.50 -9.90
C TYR A 123 20.48 0.05 -9.40
N GLY A 124 19.91 -0.92 -10.12
CA GLY A 124 19.94 -2.34 -9.72
C GLY A 124 19.26 -2.62 -8.38
N LEU A 125 18.26 -1.82 -8.01
CA LEU A 125 17.46 -1.99 -6.81
C LEU A 125 16.25 -2.88 -7.08
N SER A 126 15.74 -3.49 -6.02
CA SER A 126 14.56 -4.35 -6.09
C SER A 126 13.29 -3.53 -5.92
N SER A 127 12.43 -3.46 -6.96
CA SER A 127 11.10 -2.82 -6.89
C SER A 127 10.07 -3.65 -6.12
N ASP A 128 10.36 -4.93 -5.97
CA ASP A 128 9.50 -5.94 -5.39
C ASP A 128 9.31 -5.77 -3.86
N ARG A 129 10.24 -5.08 -3.18
CA ARG A 129 10.18 -4.86 -1.72
C ARG A 129 9.05 -3.93 -1.32
N PHE A 130 8.78 -2.89 -2.13
CA PHE A 130 7.68 -1.98 -1.87
C PHE A 130 6.35 -2.71 -1.96
N SER A 131 6.14 -3.44 -3.07
CA SER A 131 4.91 -4.21 -3.27
C SER A 131 4.76 -5.34 -2.24
N ALA A 132 5.84 -5.99 -1.81
CA ALA A 132 5.80 -6.98 -0.73
C ALA A 132 5.27 -6.39 0.59
N TYR A 133 5.74 -5.18 0.94
CA TYR A 133 5.28 -4.48 2.13
C TYR A 133 3.83 -4.01 1.98
N GLU A 134 3.49 -3.40 0.84
CA GLU A 134 2.15 -2.91 0.56
C GLU A 134 1.11 -4.02 0.66
N ASN A 135 1.45 -5.23 0.20
CA ASN A 135 0.58 -6.42 0.29
C ASN A 135 0.62 -7.14 1.64
N SER A 136 1.40 -6.65 2.61
CA SER A 136 1.47 -7.22 3.96
C SER A 136 0.33 -6.70 4.85
N TYR A 137 0.10 -7.33 5.99
CA TYR A 137 -0.86 -6.84 6.98
C TYR A 137 -0.58 -5.39 7.39
N HIS A 138 0.70 -5.04 7.60
CA HIS A 138 1.09 -3.68 7.97
C HIS A 138 0.79 -2.67 6.86
N GLY A 139 1.15 -2.99 5.61
CA GLY A 139 0.87 -2.14 4.46
C GLY A 139 -0.63 -1.88 4.27
N LEU A 140 -1.44 -2.94 4.31
CA LEU A 140 -2.91 -2.82 4.23
C LEU A 140 -3.46 -2.01 5.41
N ALA A 141 -3.03 -2.29 6.64
CA ALA A 141 -3.53 -1.59 7.82
C ALA A 141 -3.23 -0.08 7.75
N VAL A 142 -2.02 0.30 7.32
CA VAL A 142 -1.64 1.70 7.08
C VAL A 142 -2.51 2.33 6.00
N GLN A 143 -2.77 1.63 4.89
CA GLN A 143 -3.67 2.10 3.82
C GLN A 143 -5.10 2.34 4.32
N PHE A 144 -5.58 1.57 5.30
CA PHE A 144 -6.86 1.82 5.98
C PHE A 144 -6.78 2.87 7.10
N GLY A 145 -5.68 3.63 7.18
CA GLY A 145 -5.51 4.74 8.12
C GLY A 145 -5.03 4.33 9.51
N SER A 146 -4.50 3.12 9.69
CA SER A 146 -3.88 2.73 10.96
C SER A 146 -2.57 3.49 11.18
N VAL A 147 -2.50 4.24 12.27
CA VAL A 147 -1.29 4.91 12.75
C VAL A 147 -0.41 4.00 13.63
N GLU A 148 -0.95 2.87 14.07
CA GLU A 148 -0.25 1.91 14.95
C GLU A 148 0.50 0.84 14.15
N ALA A 149 0.04 0.55 12.94
CA ALA A 149 0.70 -0.42 12.06
C ALA A 149 2.08 0.11 11.61
N ALA A 150 3.05 -0.81 11.52
CA ALA A 150 4.41 -0.45 11.15
C ALA A 150 4.48 0.05 9.71
N ASN A 151 5.01 1.26 9.51
CA ASN A 151 5.32 1.81 8.20
C ASN A 151 6.81 1.67 7.82
N CYS A 152 7.18 2.07 6.61
CA CYS A 152 8.56 2.00 6.12
C CYS A 152 9.56 2.64 7.10
N ALA A 153 9.23 3.83 7.62
CA ALA A 153 10.11 4.60 8.49
C ALA A 153 10.25 4.01 9.91
N SER A 154 9.20 3.37 10.42
CA SER A 154 9.22 2.71 11.73
C SER A 154 10.27 1.58 11.78
N CYS A 155 10.41 0.85 10.67
CA CYS A 155 11.38 -0.23 10.50
C CYS A 155 12.75 0.27 10.06
N HIS A 156 12.84 1.12 9.03
CA HIS A 156 14.12 1.51 8.41
C HIS A 156 14.80 2.73 9.04
N GLY A 157 14.07 3.55 9.79
CA GLY A 157 14.50 4.88 10.23
C GLY A 157 13.86 6.00 9.41
N ILE A 158 14.03 7.24 9.87
CA ILE A 158 13.43 8.43 9.25
C ILE A 158 14.52 9.24 8.54
N HIS A 159 15.38 9.90 9.33
CA HIS A 159 16.55 10.63 8.81
C HIS A 159 17.84 9.80 8.92
N ASN A 160 17.80 8.66 9.58
CA ASN A 160 18.94 7.76 9.80
C ASN A 160 18.73 6.40 9.12
N ILE A 161 18.30 6.41 7.86
CA ILE A 161 18.09 5.19 7.08
C ILE A 161 19.45 4.57 6.76
N LEU A 162 19.78 3.48 7.44
CA LEU A 162 21.08 2.80 7.34
C LEU A 162 20.93 1.45 6.63
N PRO A 163 21.98 0.98 5.92
CA PRO A 163 21.92 -0.33 5.27
C PRO A 163 21.78 -1.44 6.34
N SER A 164 21.15 -2.57 5.97
CA SER A 164 20.91 -3.69 6.89
C SER A 164 22.18 -4.32 7.45
N SER A 165 23.33 -4.12 6.81
CA SER A 165 24.64 -4.54 7.28
C SER A 165 25.23 -3.64 8.37
N ASN A 166 24.69 -2.44 8.57
CA ASN A 166 25.18 -1.51 9.59
C ASN A 166 24.62 -1.91 10.96
N PRO A 167 25.46 -2.14 11.99
CA PRO A 167 25.01 -2.51 13.34
C PRO A 167 24.07 -1.50 14.02
N LYS A 168 24.07 -0.24 13.58
CA LYS A 168 23.16 0.81 14.07
C LYS A 168 21.81 0.82 13.34
N SER A 169 21.66 0.07 12.26
CA SER A 169 20.40 -0.01 11.53
C SER A 169 19.34 -0.72 12.36
N LYS A 170 18.12 -0.19 12.37
CA LYS A 170 16.97 -0.84 13.01
C LYS A 170 16.63 -2.20 12.39
N ILE A 171 17.00 -2.41 11.13
CA ILE A 171 16.81 -3.68 10.43
C ILE A 171 18.08 -4.55 10.39
N HIS A 172 19.12 -4.21 11.17
CA HIS A 172 20.26 -5.09 11.33
C HIS A 172 19.82 -6.41 11.98
N PRO A 173 20.34 -7.59 11.57
CA PRO A 173 19.87 -8.88 12.10
C PRO A 173 19.82 -8.99 13.63
N SER A 174 20.77 -8.36 14.35
CA SER A 174 20.77 -8.31 15.83
C SER A 174 19.72 -7.39 16.44
N ASN A 175 19.17 -6.46 15.66
CA ASN A 175 18.26 -5.41 16.12
C ASN A 175 16.80 -5.69 15.75
N ILE A 176 16.53 -6.55 14.76
CA ILE A 176 15.16 -6.82 14.26
C ILE A 176 14.23 -7.24 15.40
N ALA A 177 14.68 -8.11 16.32
CA ALA A 177 13.86 -8.54 17.45
C ALA A 177 13.41 -7.34 18.32
N ASN A 178 14.30 -6.39 18.58
CA ASN A 178 13.99 -5.17 19.33
C ASN A 178 13.09 -4.22 18.52
N THR A 179 13.32 -4.11 17.22
CA THR A 179 12.48 -3.30 16.31
C THR A 179 11.05 -3.82 16.29
N CYS A 180 10.86 -5.13 16.10
CA CYS A 180 9.54 -5.76 16.20
C CYS A 180 8.97 -5.63 17.62
N GLY A 181 9.81 -5.78 18.64
CA GLY A 181 9.46 -5.70 20.06
C GLY A 181 8.90 -4.34 20.50
N SER A 182 9.08 -3.29 19.69
CA SER A 182 8.48 -1.98 19.94
C SER A 182 6.94 -2.04 19.92
N CYS A 183 6.36 -2.96 19.14
CA CYS A 183 4.91 -3.15 19.04
C CYS A 183 4.46 -4.58 19.36
N HIS A 184 5.34 -5.58 19.29
CA HIS A 184 5.03 -6.99 19.56
C HIS A 184 5.70 -7.45 20.87
N PRO A 185 5.00 -7.41 22.01
CA PRO A 185 5.54 -7.89 23.29
C PRO A 185 6.01 -9.34 23.19
N GLY A 186 7.25 -9.60 23.59
CA GLY A 186 7.86 -10.93 23.54
C GLY A 186 8.46 -11.31 22.17
N ALA A 187 8.54 -10.38 21.22
CA ALA A 187 9.31 -10.59 20.00
C ALA A 187 10.77 -10.93 20.34
N ASN A 188 11.20 -12.11 19.92
CA ASN A 188 12.54 -12.63 20.12
C ASN A 188 13.19 -12.94 18.77
N GLU A 189 14.42 -13.45 18.77
CA GLU A 189 15.14 -13.77 17.54
C GLU A 189 14.39 -14.75 16.63
N ASN A 190 13.64 -15.70 17.19
CA ASN A 190 12.85 -16.64 16.39
C ASN A 190 11.64 -15.96 15.74
N PHE A 191 11.02 -14.99 16.42
CA PHE A 191 9.96 -14.17 15.84
C PHE A 191 10.52 -13.31 14.68
N ALA A 192 11.69 -12.71 14.89
CA ALA A 192 12.37 -11.85 13.93
C ALA A 192 12.95 -12.57 12.70
N LYS A 193 12.98 -13.91 12.66
CA LYS A 193 13.45 -14.69 11.49
C LYS A 193 12.56 -14.54 10.26
N GLY A 194 11.30 -14.14 10.44
CA GLY A 194 10.38 -13.91 9.33
C GLY A 194 10.90 -12.80 8.41
N LYS A 195 11.00 -13.08 7.10
CA LYS A 195 11.24 -12.03 6.11
C LYS A 195 9.99 -11.17 5.98
N VAL A 196 10.14 -9.84 6.02
CA VAL A 196 9.04 -8.88 5.84
C VAL A 196 8.75 -8.63 4.36
N HIS A 197 9.80 -8.39 3.57
CA HIS A 197 9.68 -8.22 2.11
C HIS A 197 9.80 -9.57 1.42
N VAL A 198 8.71 -10.33 1.33
CA VAL A 198 8.67 -11.60 0.59
C VAL A 198 7.79 -11.42 -0.64
N THR A 199 8.38 -11.54 -1.82
CA THR A 199 7.65 -11.60 -3.07
C THR A 199 7.43 -13.04 -3.53
N ARG A 200 6.46 -13.21 -4.42
CA ARG A 200 6.12 -14.50 -5.05
C ARG A 200 7.14 -14.91 -6.11
N ASP A 201 8.39 -14.48 -5.99
CA ASP A 201 9.37 -14.72 -7.02
C ASP A 201 9.83 -16.18 -7.00
N ARG A 202 9.95 -16.76 -8.20
CA ARG A 202 10.20 -18.20 -8.41
C ARG A 202 11.57 -18.64 -7.87
N GLU A 203 12.49 -17.68 -7.72
CA GLU A 203 13.88 -17.87 -7.31
C GLU A 203 14.06 -17.89 -5.78
N GLU A 204 13.37 -17.03 -5.02
CA GLU A 204 13.63 -16.90 -3.57
C GLU A 204 12.90 -17.93 -2.69
N ASN A 205 11.71 -18.43 -3.10
CA ASN A 205 10.94 -19.39 -2.29
C ASN A 205 10.07 -20.32 -3.15
N LYS A 206 10.73 -21.27 -3.85
CA LYS A 206 10.08 -22.28 -4.72
C LYS A 206 8.90 -23.02 -4.06
N LEU A 207 8.98 -23.29 -2.76
CA LEU A 207 7.91 -23.98 -2.02
C LEU A 207 6.62 -23.14 -1.95
N ILE A 208 6.73 -21.88 -1.54
CA ILE A 208 5.57 -20.98 -1.42
C ILE A 208 4.94 -20.74 -2.80
N TYR A 209 5.77 -20.58 -3.83
CA TYR A 209 5.30 -20.47 -5.21
C TYR A 209 4.44 -21.68 -5.62
N TRP A 210 4.92 -22.90 -5.40
CA TRP A 210 4.18 -24.12 -5.76
C TRP A 210 2.91 -24.29 -4.94
N ILE A 211 2.95 -24.07 -3.62
CA ILE A 211 1.76 -24.11 -2.75
C ILE A 211 0.71 -23.14 -3.28
N SER A 212 1.09 -21.88 -3.50
CA SER A 212 0.18 -20.86 -4.02
C SER A 212 -0.37 -21.23 -5.41
N SER A 213 0.47 -21.73 -6.31
CA SER A 213 0.07 -22.08 -7.68
C SER A 213 -0.92 -23.24 -7.69
N ILE A 214 -0.67 -24.27 -6.89
CA ILE A 214 -1.56 -25.42 -6.72
C ILE A 214 -2.89 -24.96 -6.13
N TYR A 215 -2.88 -24.10 -5.11
CA TYR A 215 -4.11 -23.57 -4.51
C TYR A 215 -4.95 -22.79 -5.53
N ILE A 216 -4.32 -21.94 -6.34
CA ILE A 216 -5.03 -21.17 -7.37
C ILE A 216 -5.62 -22.11 -8.43
N LEU A 217 -4.86 -23.09 -8.91
CA LEU A 217 -5.34 -24.09 -9.86
C LEU A 217 -6.49 -24.92 -9.28
N LEU A 218 -6.40 -25.32 -8.01
CA LEU A 218 -7.47 -26.04 -7.30
C LEU A 218 -8.76 -25.20 -7.25
N ILE A 219 -8.65 -23.91 -6.88
CA ILE A 219 -9.80 -23.00 -6.81
C ILE A 219 -10.44 -22.84 -8.19
N ILE A 220 -9.65 -22.54 -9.22
CA ILE A 220 -10.14 -22.38 -10.60
C ILE A 220 -10.79 -23.68 -11.08
N SER A 221 -10.16 -24.83 -10.83
CA SER A 221 -10.66 -26.12 -11.24
C SER A 221 -12.00 -26.44 -10.56
N LEU A 222 -12.07 -26.35 -9.22
CA LEU A 222 -13.23 -26.73 -8.43
C LEU A 222 -14.42 -25.79 -8.69
N VAL A 223 -14.20 -24.47 -8.61
CA VAL A 223 -15.25 -23.47 -8.83
C VAL A 223 -15.67 -23.46 -10.29
N GLY A 224 -14.71 -23.55 -11.22
CA GLY A 224 -14.98 -23.60 -12.66
C GLY A 224 -15.78 -24.85 -13.05
N SER A 225 -15.38 -26.04 -12.58
CA SER A 225 -16.09 -27.28 -12.90
C SER A 225 -17.51 -27.29 -12.33
N MET A 226 -17.70 -26.81 -11.10
CA MET A 226 -19.03 -26.76 -10.48
C MET A 226 -19.94 -25.75 -11.19
N THR A 227 -19.39 -24.59 -11.55
CA THR A 227 -20.12 -23.56 -12.31
C THR A 227 -20.55 -24.11 -13.67
N LEU A 228 -19.62 -24.74 -14.39
CA LEU A 228 -19.91 -25.37 -15.68
C LEU A 228 -20.97 -26.46 -15.56
N HIS A 229 -20.85 -27.34 -14.55
CA HIS A 229 -21.82 -28.40 -14.29
C HIS A 229 -23.22 -27.83 -14.06
N ASN A 230 -23.36 -26.82 -13.21
CA ASN A 230 -24.65 -26.18 -12.91
C ASN A 230 -25.25 -25.48 -14.14
N VAL A 231 -24.42 -24.80 -14.94
CA VAL A 231 -24.87 -24.14 -16.18
C VAL A 231 -25.37 -25.16 -17.20
N LEU A 232 -24.63 -26.26 -17.39
CA LEU A 232 -25.04 -27.34 -18.30
C LEU A 232 -26.32 -28.04 -17.83
N ASP A 233 -26.46 -28.30 -16.53
CA ASP A 233 -27.68 -28.87 -15.95
C ASP A 233 -28.89 -27.92 -16.13
N TRP A 234 -28.68 -26.61 -15.95
CA TRP A 234 -29.72 -25.61 -16.19
C TRP A 234 -30.16 -25.56 -17.66
N PHE A 235 -29.22 -25.58 -18.61
CA PHE A 235 -29.53 -25.64 -20.04
C PHE A 235 -30.31 -26.91 -20.40
N ARG A 236 -29.86 -28.07 -19.89
CA ARG A 236 -30.55 -29.35 -20.11
C ARG A 236 -31.98 -29.31 -19.59
N LYS A 237 -32.19 -28.89 -18.35
CA LYS A 237 -33.53 -28.79 -17.74
C LYS A 237 -34.44 -27.78 -18.45
N THR A 238 -33.86 -26.68 -18.94
CA THR A 238 -34.61 -25.66 -19.68
C THR A 238 -35.08 -26.21 -21.03
N LYS A 239 -34.19 -26.94 -21.74
CA LYS A 239 -34.53 -27.63 -22.99
C LYS A 239 -35.59 -28.71 -22.78
N ASP A 240 -35.39 -29.60 -21.81
CA ASP A 240 -36.35 -30.68 -21.50
C ASP A 240 -37.75 -30.10 -21.17
N LYS A 241 -37.81 -28.99 -20.42
CA LYS A 241 -39.07 -28.31 -20.08
C LYS A 241 -39.70 -27.57 -21.27
N TYR A 242 -38.89 -27.05 -22.19
CA TYR A 242 -39.36 -26.43 -23.43
C TYR A 242 -39.96 -27.49 -24.36
N GLU A 243 -39.25 -28.60 -24.58
CA GLU A 243 -39.73 -29.73 -25.40
C GLU A 243 -41.00 -30.36 -24.82
N GLN A 244 -41.07 -30.58 -23.50
CA GLN A 244 -42.29 -31.07 -22.84
C GLN A 244 -43.48 -30.13 -23.02
N ARG A 245 -43.28 -28.81 -22.96
CA ARG A 245 -44.35 -27.82 -23.18
C ARG A 245 -44.81 -27.77 -24.64
N TYR A 246 -43.88 -27.94 -25.59
CA TYR A 246 -44.19 -27.98 -27.02
C TYR A 246 -44.94 -29.28 -27.38
N SER A 247 -44.44 -30.45 -26.96
CA SER A 247 -45.09 -31.74 -27.23
C SER A 247 -46.42 -31.93 -26.48
N ALA A 248 -46.58 -31.33 -25.29
CA ALA A 248 -47.87 -31.32 -24.58
C ALA A 248 -48.92 -30.40 -25.22
N ALA A 249 -48.52 -29.48 -26.11
CA ALA A 249 -49.44 -28.69 -26.91
C ALA A 249 -49.99 -29.45 -28.13
N GLU A 250 -49.40 -30.60 -28.48
CA GLU A 250 -49.70 -31.36 -29.70
C GLU A 250 -50.35 -32.74 -29.45
N LEU A 251 -50.35 -33.25 -28.21
CA LEU A 251 -51.01 -34.52 -27.83
C LEU A 251 -52.02 -34.36 -26.68
N THR A 252 -53.14 -35.09 -26.79
CA THR A 252 -54.15 -35.30 -25.73
C THR A 252 -53.51 -35.82 -24.42
N PRO A 253 -54.06 -35.46 -23.24
CA PRO A 253 -53.38 -35.63 -21.97
C PRO A 253 -53.35 -37.11 -21.56
N THR A 254 -52.24 -37.79 -21.88
CA THR A 254 -51.92 -39.06 -21.23
C THR A 254 -51.27 -38.72 -19.89
N VAL A 255 -51.95 -39.08 -18.80
CA VAL A 255 -51.52 -38.87 -17.42
C VAL A 255 -50.24 -39.68 -17.19
N ARG A 256 -49.08 -39.06 -17.41
CA ARG A 256 -47.82 -39.60 -16.94
C ARG A 256 -47.70 -39.18 -15.48
N GLU A 257 -47.90 -40.13 -14.56
CA GLU A 257 -47.60 -39.96 -13.13
C GLU A 257 -46.12 -39.59 -12.97
N THR A 258 -45.85 -38.30 -13.03
CA THR A 258 -44.58 -37.75 -12.61
C THR A 258 -44.74 -37.52 -11.12
N ASN A 259 -44.04 -38.32 -10.30
CA ASN A 259 -43.95 -38.11 -8.87
C ASN A 259 -43.32 -36.72 -8.63
N LEU A 260 -44.17 -35.69 -8.52
CA LEU A 260 -43.79 -34.33 -8.20
C LEU A 260 -43.42 -34.29 -6.72
N TYR A 261 -42.19 -34.72 -6.41
CA TYR A 261 -41.66 -34.57 -5.06
C TYR A 261 -41.37 -33.09 -4.79
N LEU A 262 -41.88 -32.57 -3.68
CA LEU A 262 -41.55 -31.23 -3.22
C LEU A 262 -40.08 -31.22 -2.77
N ARG A 263 -39.17 -30.78 -3.65
CA ARG A 263 -37.72 -30.76 -3.37
C ARG A 263 -37.35 -29.81 -2.21
N MET A 264 -38.04 -28.67 -2.10
CA MET A 264 -37.85 -27.67 -1.05
C MET A 264 -39.18 -26.99 -0.73
N THR A 265 -39.50 -26.94 0.56
CA THR A 265 -40.60 -26.16 1.15
C THR A 265 -40.37 -24.66 1.00
N LEU A 266 -41.42 -23.84 1.21
CA LEU A 266 -41.29 -22.39 1.14
C LEU A 266 -40.29 -21.84 2.17
N SER A 267 -40.30 -22.39 3.38
CA SER A 267 -39.37 -22.00 4.45
C SER A 267 -37.92 -22.28 4.07
N GLU A 268 -37.63 -23.46 3.55
CA GLU A 268 -36.28 -23.83 3.10
C GLU A 268 -35.80 -22.94 1.95
N ARG A 269 -36.69 -22.55 1.03
CA ARG A 269 -36.34 -21.61 -0.06
C ARG A 269 -36.00 -20.22 0.47
N ILE A 270 -36.75 -19.72 1.44
CA ILE A 270 -36.48 -18.43 2.08
C ILE A 270 -35.13 -18.48 2.81
N GLN A 271 -34.86 -19.55 3.57
CA GLN A 271 -33.57 -19.74 4.24
C GLN A 271 -32.40 -19.83 3.24
N HIS A 272 -32.56 -20.56 2.14
CA HIS A 272 -31.53 -20.64 1.10
C HIS A 272 -31.31 -19.30 0.41
N LEU A 273 -32.37 -18.56 0.12
CA LEU A 273 -32.24 -17.22 -0.47
C LEU A 273 -31.53 -16.27 0.48
N ALA A 274 -31.87 -16.29 1.77
CA ALA A 274 -31.22 -15.46 2.79
C ALA A 274 -29.73 -15.82 2.97
N LEU A 275 -29.38 -17.12 2.95
CA LEU A 275 -27.99 -17.56 3.02
C LEU A 275 -27.21 -17.13 1.77
N LEU A 276 -27.81 -17.30 0.59
CA LEU A 276 -27.20 -16.91 -0.67
C LEU A 276 -26.95 -15.40 -0.71
N THR A 277 -27.96 -14.58 -0.38
CA THR A 277 -27.82 -13.13 -0.39
C THR A 277 -26.79 -12.67 0.64
N SER A 278 -26.86 -13.16 1.89
CA SER A 278 -25.89 -12.79 2.93
C SER A 278 -24.45 -13.16 2.56
N PHE A 279 -24.23 -14.35 1.99
CA PHE A 279 -22.90 -14.77 1.53
C PHE A 279 -22.37 -13.84 0.43
N PHE A 280 -23.15 -13.56 -0.61
CA PHE A 280 -22.70 -12.68 -1.69
C PHE A 280 -22.51 -11.24 -1.21
N THR A 281 -23.34 -10.72 -0.31
CA THR A 281 -23.13 -9.41 0.30
C THR A 281 -21.82 -9.36 1.07
N LEU A 282 -21.51 -10.36 1.91
CA LEU A 282 -20.24 -10.43 2.65
C LEU A 282 -19.03 -10.53 1.72
N VAL A 283 -19.12 -11.34 0.66
CA VAL A 283 -18.05 -11.45 -0.34
C VAL A 283 -17.85 -10.11 -1.05
N ILE A 284 -18.91 -9.50 -1.58
CA ILE A 284 -18.81 -8.22 -2.30
C ILE A 284 -18.23 -7.14 -1.38
N THR A 285 -18.78 -6.96 -0.19
CA THR A 285 -18.31 -5.96 0.78
C THR A 285 -16.87 -6.21 1.22
N GLY A 286 -16.46 -7.46 1.46
CA GLY A 286 -15.08 -7.80 1.78
C GLY A 286 -14.10 -7.54 0.64
N PHE A 287 -14.49 -7.82 -0.61
CA PHE A 287 -13.68 -7.49 -1.78
C PHE A 287 -13.61 -5.97 -2.03
N MET A 288 -14.68 -5.22 -1.73
CA MET A 288 -14.67 -3.75 -1.80
C MET A 288 -13.66 -3.16 -0.83
N LEU A 289 -13.61 -3.69 0.40
CA LEU A 289 -12.60 -3.28 1.38
C LEU A 289 -11.20 -3.59 0.87
N LYS A 290 -10.95 -4.79 0.35
CA LYS A 290 -9.62 -5.20 -0.12
C LYS A 290 -9.14 -4.45 -1.37
N PHE A 291 -10.05 -4.05 -2.26
CA PHE A 291 -9.73 -3.41 -3.54
C PHE A 291 -10.54 -2.12 -3.70
N PRO A 292 -10.30 -1.09 -2.86
CA PRO A 292 -11.11 0.12 -2.86
C PRO A 292 -11.01 0.90 -4.19
N ASP A 293 -9.85 0.80 -4.86
CA ASP A 293 -9.58 1.49 -6.12
C ASP A 293 -10.06 0.71 -7.35
N ALA A 294 -10.64 -0.48 -7.18
CA ALA A 294 -11.13 -1.24 -8.31
C ALA A 294 -12.30 -0.53 -9.00
N TRP A 295 -12.33 -0.58 -10.33
CA TRP A 295 -13.30 0.14 -11.16
C TRP A 295 -14.78 -0.10 -10.77
N TRP A 296 -15.11 -1.27 -10.23
CA TRP A 296 -16.47 -1.65 -9.83
C TRP A 296 -16.85 -1.15 -8.42
N VAL A 297 -15.87 -0.67 -7.63
CA VAL A 297 -16.07 -0.04 -6.32
C VAL A 297 -16.17 1.47 -6.49
N SER A 298 -15.25 2.07 -7.25
CA SER A 298 -15.17 3.51 -7.49
C SER A 298 -16.27 4.07 -8.40
N CYS A 299 -16.90 3.24 -9.25
CA CYS A 299 -18.08 3.66 -10.03
C CYS A 299 -19.34 3.94 -9.17
N GLY A 300 -19.34 3.57 -7.87
CA GLY A 300 -20.45 3.87 -6.95
C GLY A 300 -20.26 5.16 -6.14
N SER A 301 -19.05 5.71 -6.08
CA SER A 301 -18.68 6.88 -5.27
C SER A 301 -18.46 8.12 -6.15
N GLY A 302 -19.37 8.35 -7.09
CA GLY A 302 -19.49 9.62 -7.81
C GLY A 302 -20.22 10.66 -6.98
N ILE A 303 -19.69 11.00 -5.81
CA ILE A 303 -19.94 12.24 -5.04
C ILE A 303 -18.62 12.64 -4.38
#